data_AF-A0A0U5A9K5-F1
#
_entry.id   AF-A0A0U5A9K5-F1
#
_cell.length_a   1.000
_cell.length_b   1.000
_cell.length_c   1.000
_cell.angle_alpha   90.00
_cell.angle_beta   90.00
_cell.angle_gamma   90.00
#
_symmetry.space_group_name_H-M   'P 1'
#
loop_
_entity.id
_entity.type
_entity.pdbx_description
1 polymer ?
#
loop_
_entity_poly.entity_id
_entity_poly.type
_entity_poly.pdbx_seq_one_letter_code
_entity_poly.pdbx_strand_id
1 'polypeptide(L)'
;ILAIISFFEVGFNNNPVSINLFKWLDNESFNMAWNFQFDSLTVSMLIPVLIISSLVHFYSIGYMSHDPHNQRFFSYLSLFTFMMIILITGNNYLVMFVGWEGVGVCSYLLVSFWFTRIAANQSSLSAFLTNRVGDAFLMIGMFILLWTLGTLDYSTVFSLAPYINENITTIIGICLLIGAMAKSSQVGLHIWLPMAMEGPTPVSALIHAATMVTAGVYLLIRSSPLIEYSSAVLLICLWLGAITTIFSSLIGLFQQDIKKIIAYSTMSQLGMMVIAIGLSSYNVAIFHLINHAFYKGLLFLGAGAVIHAVVDNQDLRKYGGLISFLPLTYSVILIASLSLVAFPFMTGFYSKDFILESAYGQYHFSSIDVYVIAVIGAIFTTLYPVKVIYLTFLTNPNGPVNYYRNAHESDIFISLPLVILAVFSIYFGYITRDIFIGLGSGFFIDNSIFIHPVHEIMIDTEFGVPTIFKLIPFILTVSFSALAIIYSEFMPNIISNFKLSNLGYYIYGFFNQRFLVEFFYNKYIVNSVLEIGGQTTKVLDKGSIESIGPYGFGVILTKASKIISSLSNGVVTNYAL
;
A
#
# COMPACT_ATOMS: atom_id res chain seq x y z
N ILE A 1 2.80 -17.02 17.91
CA ILE A 1 2.35 -17.57 19.21
C ILE A 1 2.05 -16.44 20.20
N LEU A 2 3.03 -15.65 20.64
CA LEU A 2 2.79 -14.53 21.58
C LEU A 2 1.70 -13.55 21.10
N ALA A 3 1.65 -13.22 19.81
CA ALA A 3 0.60 -12.36 19.26
C ALA A 3 -0.82 -12.94 19.35
N ILE A 4 -0.95 -14.28 19.33
CA ILE A 4 -2.25 -14.94 19.50
C ILE A 4 -2.66 -14.88 20.98
N ILE A 5 -1.70 -15.10 21.90
CA ILE A 5 -1.94 -15.00 23.34
C ILE A 5 -2.34 -13.57 23.70
N SER A 6 -1.62 -12.56 23.18
CA SER A 6 -1.99 -11.16 23.39
C SER A 6 -3.35 -10.84 22.81
N PHE A 7 -3.78 -11.46 21.70
CA PHE A 7 -5.12 -11.26 21.15
C PHE A 7 -6.20 -11.80 22.09
N PHE A 8 -5.95 -12.93 22.74
CA PHE A 8 -6.85 -13.44 23.76
C PHE A 8 -6.88 -12.55 25.01
N GLU A 9 -5.72 -12.13 25.51
CA GLU A 9 -5.65 -11.31 26.73
C GLU A 9 -6.16 -9.88 26.53
N VAL A 10 -5.72 -9.19 25.49
CA VAL A 10 -6.09 -7.79 25.26
C VAL A 10 -7.47 -7.71 24.58
N GLY A 11 -7.74 -8.57 23.61
CA GLY A 11 -8.95 -8.49 22.80
C GLY A 11 -10.20 -9.07 23.46
N PHE A 12 -10.08 -10.17 24.22
CA PHE A 12 -11.24 -10.76 24.92
C PHE A 12 -11.32 -10.36 26.39
N ASN A 13 -10.20 -10.23 27.10
CA ASN A 13 -10.22 -9.77 28.50
C ASN A 13 -10.15 -8.25 28.64
N ASN A 14 -10.01 -7.49 27.54
CA ASN A 14 -10.02 -6.02 27.50
C ASN A 14 -9.01 -5.36 28.46
N ASN A 15 -7.83 -5.95 28.61
CA ASN A 15 -6.75 -5.44 29.45
C ASN A 15 -5.62 -4.85 28.59
N PRO A 16 -5.71 -3.59 28.13
CA PRO A 16 -4.65 -2.97 27.37
C PRO A 16 -3.40 -2.76 28.23
N VAL A 17 -2.23 -3.03 27.66
CA VAL A 17 -0.94 -2.93 28.36
C VAL A 17 -0.08 -1.86 27.70
N SER A 18 0.44 -0.93 28.50
CA SER A 18 1.46 0.01 28.05
C SER A 18 2.81 -0.32 28.68
N ILE A 19 3.87 -0.32 27.87
CA ILE A 19 5.25 -0.58 28.30
C ILE A 19 6.05 0.69 28.04
N ASN A 20 6.55 1.31 29.10
CA ASN A 20 7.48 2.43 29.02
C ASN A 20 8.91 1.92 29.19
N LEU A 21 9.78 2.16 28.20
CA LEU A 21 11.17 1.71 28.25
C LEU A 21 12.10 2.77 28.85
N PHE A 22 12.23 3.91 28.18
CA PHE A 22 13.10 5.01 28.60
C PHE A 22 12.64 6.33 27.96
N LYS A 23 13.06 7.45 28.53
CA LYS A 23 12.83 8.79 27.97
C LYS A 23 13.77 9.03 26.79
N TRP A 24 13.22 9.41 25.64
CA TRP A 24 14.00 9.69 24.43
C TRP A 24 14.43 11.14 24.35
N LEU A 25 13.49 12.06 24.51
CA LEU A 25 13.71 13.50 24.48
C LEU A 25 13.07 14.07 25.74
N ASP A 26 13.88 14.74 26.56
CA ASP A 26 13.42 15.36 27.80
C ASP A 26 13.86 16.83 27.78
N ASN A 27 12.97 17.68 27.25
CA ASN A 27 13.09 19.13 27.30
C ASN A 27 11.94 19.67 28.18
N GLU A 28 12.14 20.79 28.86
CA GLU A 28 11.17 21.35 29.83
C GLU A 28 9.73 21.44 29.30
N SER A 29 9.55 21.74 28.02
CA SER A 29 8.23 21.83 27.36
C SER A 29 7.84 20.59 26.54
N PHE A 30 8.77 19.67 26.28
CA PHE A 30 8.55 18.53 25.40
C PHE A 30 9.24 17.28 25.94
N ASN A 31 8.44 16.37 26.48
CA ASN A 31 8.89 15.08 27.00
C ASN A 31 8.31 13.95 26.14
N MET A 32 9.18 13.11 25.61
CA MET A 32 8.82 11.93 24.82
C MET A 32 9.55 10.71 25.33
N ALA A 33 8.81 9.64 25.57
CA ALA A 33 9.36 8.34 25.93
C ALA A 33 9.18 7.30 24.82
N TRP A 34 10.08 6.33 24.78
CA TRP A 34 9.92 5.10 24.02
C TRP A 34 8.88 4.22 24.71
N ASN A 35 7.63 4.41 24.30
CA ASN A 35 6.46 3.75 24.86
C ASN A 35 5.79 2.86 23.81
N PHE A 36 5.44 1.65 24.22
CA PHE A 36 4.64 0.72 23.43
C PHE A 36 3.26 0.54 24.06
N GLN A 37 2.22 0.45 23.24
CA GLN A 37 0.84 0.20 23.64
C GLN A 37 0.32 -1.05 22.93
N PHE A 38 -0.24 -1.96 23.72
CA PHE A 38 -0.95 -3.15 23.27
C PHE A 38 -2.43 -3.00 23.63
N ASP A 39 -3.21 -2.60 22.64
CA ASP A 39 -4.66 -2.46 22.64
C ASP A 39 -5.31 -3.34 21.54
N SER A 40 -6.62 -3.34 21.47
CA SER A 40 -7.40 -4.18 20.55
C SER A 40 -7.02 -3.95 19.08
N LEU A 41 -6.77 -2.70 18.68
CA LEU A 41 -6.29 -2.33 17.34
C LEU A 41 -4.88 -2.87 17.03
N THR A 42 -3.92 -2.63 17.92
CA THR A 42 -2.52 -3.05 17.71
C THR A 42 -2.41 -4.56 17.66
N VAL A 43 -3.11 -5.25 18.55
CA VAL A 43 -3.05 -6.71 18.65
C VAL A 43 -3.75 -7.40 17.48
N SER A 44 -4.86 -6.83 17.00
CA SER A 44 -5.51 -7.33 15.78
C SER A 44 -4.62 -7.15 14.53
N MET A 45 -3.80 -6.10 14.46
CA MET A 45 -2.78 -5.92 13.41
C MET A 45 -1.54 -6.80 13.58
N LEU A 46 -1.13 -7.15 14.81
CA LEU A 46 0.02 -8.03 15.05
C LEU A 46 -0.21 -9.45 14.50
N ILE A 47 -1.45 -9.94 14.49
CA ILE A 47 -1.82 -11.26 13.96
C ILE A 47 -1.38 -11.41 12.49
N PRO A 48 -1.93 -10.65 11.51
CA PRO A 48 -1.56 -10.83 10.11
C PRO A 48 -0.09 -10.54 9.87
N VAL A 49 0.50 -9.51 10.52
CA VAL A 49 1.91 -9.17 10.33
C VAL A 49 2.84 -10.33 10.70
N LEU A 50 2.66 -10.93 11.88
CA LEU A 50 3.54 -12.00 12.36
C LEU A 50 3.25 -13.34 11.68
N ILE A 51 1.98 -13.68 11.44
CA ILE A 51 1.62 -14.93 10.75
C ILE A 51 2.15 -14.90 9.32
N ILE A 52 1.84 -13.86 8.54
CA ILE A 52 2.27 -13.78 7.14
C ILE A 52 3.79 -13.65 7.07
N SER A 53 4.41 -12.87 7.96
CA SER A 53 5.87 -12.85 8.07
C SER A 53 6.44 -14.25 8.25
N SER A 54 5.95 -15.02 9.22
CA SER A 54 6.47 -16.37 9.48
C SER A 54 6.32 -17.29 8.26
N LEU A 55 5.17 -17.24 7.59
CA LEU A 55 4.89 -18.04 6.39
C LEU A 55 5.75 -17.62 5.19
N VAL A 56 6.01 -16.31 5.02
CA VAL A 56 6.93 -15.79 4.00
C VAL A 56 8.36 -16.23 4.28
N HIS A 57 8.81 -16.23 5.54
CA HIS A 57 10.13 -16.76 5.91
C HIS A 57 10.24 -18.23 5.52
N PHE A 58 9.27 -19.07 5.88
CA PHE A 58 9.23 -20.47 5.46
C PHE A 58 9.24 -20.63 3.93
N TYR A 59 8.40 -19.89 3.22
CA TYR A 59 8.33 -19.90 1.76
C TYR A 59 9.67 -19.55 1.10
N SER A 60 10.35 -18.54 1.64
CA SER A 60 11.62 -18.06 1.09
C SER A 60 12.78 -19.05 1.21
N ILE A 61 12.70 -20.05 2.10
CA ILE A 61 13.70 -21.13 2.18
C ILE A 61 13.74 -21.92 0.86
N GLY A 62 12.57 -22.27 0.31
CA GLY A 62 12.48 -22.95 -0.98
C GLY A 62 12.77 -22.01 -2.14
N TYR A 63 12.12 -20.85 -2.16
CA TYR A 63 12.19 -19.91 -3.29
C TYR A 63 13.59 -19.31 -3.52
N MET A 64 14.36 -19.05 -2.46
CA MET A 64 15.70 -18.45 -2.55
C MET A 64 16.83 -19.47 -2.36
N SER A 65 16.53 -20.77 -2.43
CA SER A 65 17.50 -21.85 -2.16
C SER A 65 18.72 -21.81 -3.09
N HIS A 66 18.52 -21.40 -4.34
CA HIS A 66 19.57 -21.29 -5.36
C HIS A 66 20.27 -19.92 -5.41
N ASP A 67 19.81 -18.93 -4.62
CA ASP A 67 20.36 -17.58 -4.66
C ASP A 67 21.54 -17.44 -3.67
N PRO A 68 22.71 -16.92 -4.08
CA PRO A 68 23.91 -16.88 -3.24
C PRO A 68 23.82 -15.87 -2.08
N HIS A 69 22.79 -15.02 -2.05
CA HIS A 69 22.65 -13.92 -1.10
C HIS A 69 21.46 -14.11 -0.15
N ASN A 70 21.07 -15.36 0.10
CA ASN A 70 19.95 -15.73 0.98
C ASN A 70 20.07 -15.14 2.40
N GLN A 71 21.26 -15.10 3.01
CA GLN A 71 21.47 -14.55 4.36
C GLN A 71 21.05 -13.07 4.44
N ARG A 72 21.46 -12.27 3.43
CA ARG A 72 21.09 -10.86 3.32
C ARG A 72 19.58 -10.69 3.13
N PHE A 73 18.97 -11.60 2.38
CA PHE A 73 17.52 -11.61 2.16
C PHE A 73 16.75 -11.80 3.48
N PHE A 74 17.12 -12.82 4.27
CA PHE A 74 16.50 -13.09 5.57
C PHE A 74 16.77 -11.98 6.59
N SER A 75 17.95 -11.35 6.57
CA SER A 75 18.21 -10.19 7.44
C SER A 75 17.31 -9.01 7.11
N TYR A 76 17.04 -8.75 5.83
CA TYR A 76 16.14 -7.67 5.43
C TYR A 76 14.66 -7.99 5.71
N LEU A 77 14.23 -9.24 5.52
CA LEU A 77 12.86 -9.65 5.88
C LEU A 77 12.62 -9.51 7.40
N SER A 78 13.55 -9.98 8.23
CA SER A 78 13.43 -9.85 9.68
C SER A 78 13.47 -8.39 10.14
N LEU A 79 14.39 -7.58 9.60
CA LEU A 79 14.45 -6.14 9.89
C LEU A 79 13.16 -5.42 9.50
N PHE A 80 12.59 -5.75 8.34
CA PHE A 80 11.32 -5.20 7.89
C PHE A 80 10.21 -5.51 8.90
N THR A 81 10.13 -6.77 9.36
CA THR A 81 9.07 -7.19 10.29
C THR A 81 9.23 -6.55 11.65
N PHE A 82 10.47 -6.36 12.12
CA PHE A 82 10.79 -5.63 13.33
C PHE A 82 10.34 -4.16 13.24
N MET A 83 10.63 -3.47 12.13
CA MET A 83 10.20 -2.08 11.93
C MET A 83 8.68 -1.95 11.84
N MET A 84 7.99 -2.94 11.26
CA MET A 84 6.52 -2.97 11.24
C MET A 84 5.93 -3.18 12.64
N ILE A 85 6.54 -4.01 13.49
CA ILE A 85 6.10 -4.18 14.89
C ILE A 85 6.28 -2.88 15.67
N ILE A 86 7.41 -2.17 15.50
CA ILE A 86 7.62 -0.84 16.10
C ILE A 86 6.53 0.14 15.66
N LEU A 87 6.21 0.16 14.36
CA LEU A 87 5.19 1.05 13.79
C LEU A 87 3.83 0.84 14.46
N ILE A 88 3.39 -0.42 14.54
CA ILE A 88 2.07 -0.75 15.09
C ILE A 88 2.06 -0.50 16.59
N THR A 89 3.03 -0.99 17.33
CA THR A 89 3.01 -0.97 18.80
C THR A 89 3.34 0.39 19.42
N GLY A 90 3.78 1.39 18.65
CA GLY A 90 4.12 2.71 19.20
C GLY A 90 2.94 3.35 19.94
N ASN A 91 3.18 3.97 21.10
CA ASN A 91 2.18 4.72 21.89
C ASN A 91 2.12 6.21 21.50
N ASN A 92 2.93 6.64 20.55
CA ASN A 92 2.95 8.02 20.08
C ASN A 92 3.31 8.11 18.60
N TYR A 93 2.94 9.24 17.99
CA TYR A 93 3.16 9.47 16.57
C TYR A 93 4.64 9.41 16.17
N LEU A 94 5.55 9.72 17.10
CA LEU A 94 6.98 9.77 16.84
C LEU A 94 7.61 8.36 16.77
N VAL A 95 7.28 7.45 17.71
CA VAL A 95 7.69 6.03 17.62
C VAL A 95 7.06 5.36 16.40
N MET A 96 5.78 5.67 16.12
CA MET A 96 5.13 5.22 14.89
C MET A 96 5.90 5.73 13.66
N PHE A 97 6.36 6.98 13.65
CA PHE A 97 7.16 7.56 12.55
C PHE A 97 8.52 6.86 12.37
N VAL A 98 9.18 6.44 13.46
CA VAL A 98 10.41 5.62 13.36
C VAL A 98 10.13 4.31 12.63
N GLY A 99 9.05 3.60 13.01
CA GLY A 99 8.65 2.39 12.31
C GLY A 99 8.22 2.65 10.86
N TRP A 100 7.52 3.75 10.61
CA TRP A 100 7.05 4.20 9.29
C TRP A 100 8.19 4.40 8.30
N GLU A 101 9.23 5.11 8.72
CA GLU A 101 10.45 5.34 7.97
C GLU A 101 11.30 4.08 7.85
N GLY A 102 11.42 3.31 8.94
CA GLY A 102 12.11 2.03 8.97
C GLY A 102 11.56 1.04 7.94
N VAL A 103 10.24 0.90 7.85
CA VAL A 103 9.55 0.09 6.83
C VAL A 103 9.83 0.64 5.43
N GLY A 104 9.86 1.97 5.26
CA GLY A 104 10.24 2.61 4.00
C GLY A 104 11.66 2.24 3.53
N VAL A 105 12.65 2.33 4.42
CA VAL A 105 14.04 1.97 4.11
C VAL A 105 14.17 0.47 3.83
N CYS A 106 13.52 -0.38 4.62
CA CYS A 106 13.56 -1.83 4.39
C CYS A 106 12.91 -2.21 3.04
N SER A 107 11.82 -1.53 2.66
CA SER A 107 11.19 -1.74 1.35
C SER A 107 12.13 -1.39 0.19
N TYR A 108 12.89 -0.30 0.30
CA TYR A 108 13.89 0.10 -0.68
C TYR A 108 14.98 -0.98 -0.84
N LEU A 109 15.50 -1.49 0.28
CA LEU A 109 16.54 -2.53 0.28
C LEU A 109 16.04 -3.86 -0.29
N LEU A 110 14.80 -4.24 -0.01
CA LEU A 110 14.20 -5.48 -0.50
C LEU A 110 13.84 -5.43 -1.99
N VAL A 111 13.34 -4.29 -2.50
CA VAL A 111 13.09 -4.12 -3.94
C VAL A 111 14.41 -4.07 -4.71
N SER A 112 15.43 -3.40 -4.15
CA SER A 112 16.79 -3.34 -4.72
C SER A 112 17.65 -4.58 -4.41
N PHE A 113 17.05 -5.70 -3.98
CA PHE A 113 17.81 -6.89 -3.59
C PHE A 113 18.74 -7.39 -4.72
N TRP A 114 18.22 -7.45 -5.95
CA TRP A 114 19.02 -7.70 -7.16
C TRP A 114 19.54 -6.40 -7.77
N PHE A 115 20.42 -5.72 -7.03
CA PHE A 115 21.00 -4.41 -7.38
C PHE A 115 21.75 -4.37 -8.73
N THR A 116 22.06 -5.52 -9.34
CA THR A 116 22.66 -5.59 -10.68
C THR A 116 21.66 -5.25 -11.78
N ARG A 117 20.34 -5.36 -11.52
CA ARG A 117 19.29 -4.99 -12.46
C ARG A 117 18.97 -3.50 -12.33
N ILE A 118 19.24 -2.74 -13.40
CA ILE A 118 18.96 -1.29 -13.45
C ILE A 118 17.46 -1.00 -13.19
N ALA A 119 16.56 -1.84 -13.72
CA ALA A 119 15.12 -1.72 -13.50
C ALA A 119 14.73 -1.87 -12.01
N ALA A 120 15.40 -2.77 -11.27
CA ALA A 120 15.18 -2.95 -9.83
C ALA A 120 15.66 -1.73 -9.01
N ASN A 121 16.76 -1.09 -9.43
CA ASN A 121 17.25 0.12 -8.77
C ASN A 121 16.40 1.36 -9.07
N GLN A 122 15.91 1.50 -10.30
CA GLN A 122 15.01 2.59 -10.66
C GLN A 122 13.65 2.45 -9.95
N SER A 123 13.14 1.23 -9.83
CA SER A 123 11.90 0.95 -9.09
C SER A 123 12.05 1.12 -7.58
N SER A 124 13.17 0.72 -6.99
CA SER A 124 13.41 0.96 -5.57
C SER A 124 13.51 2.45 -5.26
N LEU A 125 14.23 3.23 -6.09
CA LEU A 125 14.37 4.68 -5.92
C LEU A 125 13.02 5.41 -6.09
N SER A 126 12.22 5.02 -7.08
CA SER A 126 10.89 5.62 -7.26
C SER A 126 9.96 5.31 -6.08
N ALA A 127 10.01 4.10 -5.53
CA ALA A 127 9.28 3.74 -4.32
C ALA A 127 9.74 4.52 -3.10
N PHE A 128 11.04 4.69 -2.90
CA PHE A 128 11.55 5.45 -1.78
C PHE A 128 11.15 6.92 -1.87
N LEU A 129 11.38 7.58 -3.02
CA LEU A 129 11.11 9.01 -3.19
C LEU A 129 9.61 9.35 -3.12
N THR A 130 8.75 8.53 -3.72
CA THR A 130 7.28 8.76 -3.66
C THR A 130 6.75 8.64 -2.23
N ASN A 131 7.25 7.67 -1.46
CA ASN A 131 6.90 7.55 -0.04
C ASN A 131 7.41 8.74 0.77
N ARG A 132 8.63 9.22 0.50
CA ARG A 132 9.21 10.40 1.18
C ARG A 132 8.38 11.67 1.02
N VAL A 133 7.68 11.84 -0.10
CA VAL A 133 6.72 12.94 -0.28
C VAL A 133 5.60 12.83 0.76
N GLY A 134 5.03 11.65 0.96
CA GLY A 134 4.03 11.41 2.02
C GLY A 134 4.60 11.59 3.43
N ASP A 135 5.82 11.10 3.65
CA ASP A 135 6.52 11.21 4.94
C ASP A 135 6.73 12.68 5.34
N ALA A 136 6.98 13.56 4.37
CA ALA A 136 7.09 15.01 4.60
C ALA A 136 5.76 15.62 5.08
N PHE A 137 4.63 15.26 4.47
CA PHE A 137 3.31 15.74 4.93
C PHE A 137 2.94 15.18 6.31
N LEU A 138 3.27 13.91 6.57
CA LEU A 138 3.10 13.32 7.89
C LEU A 138 3.95 14.05 8.94
N MET A 139 5.19 14.43 8.62
CA MET A 139 6.02 15.28 9.49
C MET A 139 5.40 16.65 9.73
N ILE A 140 4.85 17.30 8.70
CA ILE A 140 4.13 18.57 8.86
C ILE A 140 2.93 18.40 9.80
N GLY A 141 2.15 17.32 9.66
CA GLY A 141 1.03 17.01 10.55
C GLY A 141 1.47 16.83 12.01
N MET A 142 2.59 16.14 12.25
CA MET A 142 3.18 16.01 13.59
C MET A 142 3.66 17.36 14.16
N PHE A 143 4.26 18.23 13.35
CA PHE A 143 4.66 19.56 13.81
C PHE A 143 3.47 20.43 14.19
N ILE A 144 2.34 20.31 13.47
CA ILE A 144 1.11 21.03 13.82
C ILE A 144 0.53 20.49 15.14
N LEU A 145 0.51 19.16 15.34
CA LEU A 145 0.12 18.55 16.62
C LEU A 145 0.99 19.04 17.79
N LEU A 146 2.31 19.10 17.59
CA LEU A 146 3.23 19.66 18.58
C LEU A 146 2.95 21.13 18.88
N TRP A 147 2.68 21.94 17.86
CA TRP A 147 2.41 23.35 18.02
C TRP A 147 1.10 23.63 18.78
N THR A 148 0.09 22.77 18.62
CA THR A 148 -1.24 22.97 19.20
C THR A 148 -1.40 22.34 20.58
N LEU A 149 -0.85 21.14 20.79
CA LEU A 149 -1.05 20.32 22.00
C LEU A 149 0.21 20.16 22.84
N GLY A 150 1.39 20.52 22.32
CA GLY A 150 2.68 20.35 23.00
C GLY A 150 3.14 18.90 23.19
N THR A 151 2.38 17.91 22.70
CA THR A 151 2.64 16.48 22.89
C THR A 151 2.28 15.68 21.64
N LEU A 152 2.87 14.48 21.50
CA LEU A 152 2.58 13.54 20.41
C LEU A 152 2.06 12.18 20.92
N ASP A 153 1.80 12.08 22.23
CA ASP A 153 1.27 10.86 22.85
C ASP A 153 -0.22 10.69 22.50
N TYR A 154 -0.63 9.47 22.19
CA TYR A 154 -2.01 9.21 21.75
C TYR A 154 -3.04 9.55 22.82
N SER A 155 -2.77 9.25 24.08
CA SER A 155 -3.70 9.51 25.19
C SER A 155 -4.04 10.99 25.34
N THR A 156 -3.07 11.89 25.23
CA THR A 156 -3.28 13.34 25.34
C THR A 156 -3.92 13.90 24.08
N VAL A 157 -3.45 13.47 22.91
CA VAL A 157 -4.00 13.93 21.62
C VAL A 157 -5.46 13.55 21.46
N PHE A 158 -5.85 12.31 21.78
CA PHE A 158 -7.22 11.84 21.62
C PHE A 158 -8.18 12.40 22.67
N SER A 159 -7.71 12.66 23.89
CA SER A 159 -8.55 13.29 24.93
C SER A 159 -8.79 14.78 24.67
N LEU A 160 -7.84 15.47 24.03
CA LEU A 160 -7.96 16.89 23.71
C LEU A 160 -8.56 17.16 22.33
N ALA A 161 -8.63 16.16 21.44
CA ALA A 161 -9.20 16.25 20.11
C ALA A 161 -10.55 16.99 20.01
N PRO A 162 -11.53 16.78 20.91
CA PRO A 162 -12.84 17.45 20.83
C PRO A 162 -12.77 18.97 21.07
N TYR A 163 -11.69 19.46 21.70
CA TYR A 163 -11.53 20.87 22.08
C TYR A 163 -10.69 21.66 21.08
N ILE A 164 -10.11 21.00 20.08
CA ILE A 164 -9.30 21.64 19.04
C ILE A 164 -10.23 22.30 18.01
N ASN A 165 -9.81 23.45 17.48
CA ASN A 165 -10.52 24.09 16.37
C ASN A 165 -10.59 23.15 15.15
N GLU A 166 -11.79 22.99 14.57
CA GLU A 166 -12.05 22.15 13.39
C GLU A 166 -11.11 22.49 12.21
N ASN A 167 -10.79 23.76 12.00
CA ASN A 167 -9.86 24.16 10.93
C ASN A 167 -8.44 23.61 11.13
N ILE A 168 -8.03 23.41 12.38
CA ILE A 168 -6.72 22.84 12.69
C ILE A 168 -6.79 21.31 12.57
N THR A 169 -7.85 20.67 13.06
CA THR A 169 -8.04 19.22 12.93
C THR A 169 -8.14 18.79 11.47
N THR A 170 -8.82 19.58 10.62
CA THR A 170 -8.90 19.34 9.17
C THR A 170 -7.53 19.39 8.51
N ILE A 171 -6.68 20.38 8.81
CA ILE A 171 -5.33 20.48 8.25
C ILE A 171 -4.45 19.31 8.71
N ILE A 172 -4.50 18.96 10.01
CA ILE A 172 -3.78 17.80 10.55
C ILE A 172 -4.26 16.52 9.84
N GLY A 173 -5.58 16.34 9.71
CA GLY A 173 -6.19 15.18 9.07
C GLY A 173 -5.82 15.06 7.59
N ILE A 174 -5.79 16.17 6.84
CA ILE A 174 -5.33 16.17 5.44
C ILE A 174 -3.84 15.80 5.35
N CYS A 175 -2.99 16.32 6.23
CA CYS A 175 -1.56 16.00 6.25
C CYS A 175 -1.33 14.50 6.56
N LEU A 176 -2.03 13.96 7.55
CA LEU A 176 -2.01 12.52 7.88
C LEU A 176 -2.55 11.68 6.72
N LEU A 177 -3.60 12.13 6.04
CA LEU A 177 -4.17 11.48 4.87
C LEU A 177 -3.18 11.43 3.71
N ILE A 178 -2.44 12.50 3.42
CA ILE A 178 -1.42 12.49 2.36
C ILE A 178 -0.26 11.55 2.72
N GLY A 179 0.11 11.47 4.00
CA GLY A 179 1.04 10.44 4.49
C GLY A 179 0.52 9.03 4.21
N ALA A 180 -0.71 8.74 4.63
CA ALA A 180 -1.37 7.47 4.39
C ALA A 180 -1.53 7.15 2.90
N MET A 181 -1.82 8.15 2.07
CA MET A 181 -2.00 8.07 0.62
C MET A 181 -0.74 7.55 -0.08
N ALA A 182 0.44 7.96 0.38
CA ALA A 182 1.71 7.49 -0.17
C ALA A 182 1.95 6.00 0.11
N LYS A 183 1.88 5.59 1.40
CA LYS A 183 2.12 4.19 1.79
C LYS A 183 1.02 3.24 1.33
N SER A 184 -0.24 3.65 1.35
CA SER A 184 -1.35 2.81 0.85
C SER A 184 -1.56 2.92 -0.66
N SER A 185 -0.66 3.60 -1.38
CA SER A 185 -0.64 3.68 -2.85
C SER A 185 -1.94 4.18 -3.47
N GLN A 186 -2.53 5.24 -2.92
CA GLN A 186 -3.77 5.81 -3.45
C GLN A 186 -3.51 6.64 -4.73
N VAL A 187 -4.56 6.95 -5.48
CA VAL A 187 -4.50 7.72 -6.74
C VAL A 187 -3.79 9.04 -6.48
N GLY A 188 -2.86 9.42 -7.36
CA GLY A 188 -1.88 10.47 -7.09
C GLY A 188 -0.49 9.89 -6.78
N LEU A 189 -0.32 9.19 -5.65
CA LEU A 189 0.98 8.68 -5.18
C LEU A 189 1.17 7.16 -5.38
N HIS A 190 0.38 6.52 -6.24
CA HIS A 190 0.34 5.06 -6.45
C HIS A 190 1.47 4.48 -7.32
N ILE A 191 2.24 5.31 -8.02
CA ILE A 191 3.16 4.90 -9.11
C ILE A 191 4.18 3.85 -8.69
N TRP A 192 4.59 3.89 -7.42
CA TRP A 192 5.62 2.99 -6.94
C TRP A 192 5.16 1.54 -6.79
N LEU A 193 3.88 1.30 -6.51
CA LEU A 193 3.40 -0.03 -6.14
C LEU A 193 3.58 -1.04 -7.30
N PRO A 194 3.18 -0.75 -8.54
CA PRO A 194 3.43 -1.66 -9.67
C PRO A 194 4.91 -1.81 -10.00
N MET A 195 5.72 -0.77 -9.78
CA MET A 195 7.17 -0.81 -10.02
C MET A 195 7.90 -1.68 -9.01
N ALA A 196 7.43 -1.75 -7.76
CA ALA A 196 7.98 -2.60 -6.72
C ALA A 196 7.90 -4.11 -7.05
N MET A 197 7.14 -4.50 -8.09
CA MET A 197 7.05 -5.88 -8.55
C MET A 197 8.34 -6.42 -9.21
N GLU A 198 9.36 -5.59 -9.43
CA GLU A 198 10.70 -6.04 -9.83
C GLU A 198 11.43 -6.79 -8.70
N GLY A 199 11.03 -6.59 -7.45
CA GLY A 199 11.56 -7.32 -6.30
C GLY A 199 11.17 -8.81 -6.31
N PRO A 200 11.84 -9.65 -5.49
CA PRO A 200 11.52 -11.07 -5.39
C PRO A 200 10.08 -11.30 -4.87
N THR A 201 9.44 -12.39 -5.28
CA THR A 201 8.01 -12.64 -4.97
C THR A 201 7.67 -12.76 -3.48
N PRO A 202 8.52 -13.32 -2.58
CA PRO A 202 8.21 -13.37 -1.16
C PRO A 202 8.14 -11.96 -0.55
N VAL A 203 8.94 -11.01 -1.06
CA VAL A 203 8.89 -9.60 -0.66
C VAL A 203 7.57 -8.98 -1.07
N SER A 204 7.10 -9.24 -2.29
CA SER A 204 5.81 -8.74 -2.75
C SER A 204 4.66 -9.24 -1.86
N ALA A 205 4.69 -10.52 -1.45
CA ALA A 205 3.70 -11.05 -0.51
C ALA A 205 3.72 -10.30 0.83
N LEU A 206 4.91 -10.05 1.40
CA LEU A 206 5.03 -9.42 2.70
C LEU A 206 4.65 -7.92 2.67
N ILE A 207 5.21 -7.16 1.72
CA ILE A 207 5.02 -5.71 1.59
C ILE A 207 3.57 -5.36 1.24
N HIS A 208 2.96 -6.07 0.27
CA HIS A 208 1.68 -5.69 -0.31
C HIS A 208 0.46 -6.38 0.30
N ALA A 209 0.65 -7.48 1.03
CA ALA A 209 -0.47 -8.12 1.72
C ALA A 209 -0.69 -7.54 3.12
N ALA A 210 0.38 -7.51 3.94
CA ALA A 210 0.20 -7.41 5.39
C ALA A 210 0.78 -6.14 6.04
N THR A 211 1.73 -5.45 5.41
CA THR A 211 2.63 -4.55 6.17
C THR A 211 2.74 -3.13 5.65
N MET A 212 3.43 -2.89 4.53
CA MET A 212 3.74 -1.51 4.12
C MET A 212 2.50 -0.75 3.69
N VAL A 213 1.66 -1.39 2.88
CA VAL A 213 0.46 -0.75 2.33
C VAL A 213 -0.65 -0.60 3.36
N THR A 214 -0.66 -1.47 4.36
CA THR A 214 -1.61 -1.46 5.47
C THR A 214 -1.22 -0.43 6.53
N ALA A 215 0.04 -0.03 6.62
CA ALA A 215 0.50 1.01 7.55
C ALA A 215 -0.23 2.35 7.35
N GLY A 216 -0.52 2.74 6.11
CA GLY A 216 -1.30 3.96 5.83
C GLY A 216 -2.73 3.88 6.35
N VAL A 217 -3.40 2.75 6.13
CA VAL A 217 -4.76 2.50 6.63
C VAL A 217 -4.76 2.42 8.16
N TYR A 218 -3.77 1.75 8.74
CA TYR A 218 -3.57 1.67 10.19
C TYR A 218 -3.44 3.05 10.83
N LEU A 219 -2.64 3.95 10.24
CA LEU A 219 -2.48 5.31 10.72
C LEU A 219 -3.82 6.05 10.76
N LEU A 220 -4.62 5.95 9.69
CA LEU A 220 -5.93 6.60 9.63
C LEU A 220 -6.89 6.04 10.68
N ILE A 221 -6.93 4.72 10.86
CA ILE A 221 -7.76 4.07 11.90
C ILE A 221 -7.28 4.48 13.30
N ARG A 222 -5.97 4.48 13.55
CA ARG A 222 -5.39 4.92 14.83
C ARG A 222 -5.74 6.37 15.14
N SER A 223 -5.78 7.22 14.11
CA SER A 223 -6.18 8.62 14.24
C SER A 223 -7.69 8.85 14.14
N SER A 224 -8.54 7.82 14.25
CA SER A 224 -9.99 8.00 14.21
C SER A 224 -10.51 9.03 15.22
N PRO A 225 -9.98 9.13 16.46
CA PRO A 225 -10.42 10.18 17.39
C PRO A 225 -10.12 11.61 16.91
N LEU A 226 -9.21 11.82 15.96
CA LEU A 226 -8.96 13.12 15.33
C LEU A 226 -9.80 13.32 14.07
N ILE A 227 -9.90 12.28 13.23
CA ILE A 227 -10.57 12.35 11.92
C ILE A 227 -12.09 12.51 12.09
N GLU A 228 -12.68 11.90 13.12
CA GLU A 228 -14.13 11.99 13.39
C GLU A 228 -14.62 13.42 13.64
N TYR A 229 -13.76 14.31 14.18
CA TYR A 229 -14.08 15.73 14.36
C TYR A 229 -13.87 16.57 13.08
N SER A 230 -13.60 15.94 11.94
CA SER A 230 -13.39 16.62 10.66
C SER A 230 -14.19 15.95 9.53
N SER A 231 -15.40 16.47 9.30
CA SER A 231 -16.28 16.01 8.22
C SER A 231 -15.63 16.13 6.83
N ALA A 232 -14.82 17.17 6.61
CA ALA A 232 -14.12 17.39 5.35
C ALA A 232 -13.08 16.28 5.07
N VAL A 233 -12.34 15.83 6.09
CA VAL A 233 -11.33 14.76 5.91
C VAL A 233 -12.01 13.43 5.60
N LEU A 234 -13.11 13.10 6.30
CA LEU A 234 -13.92 11.92 6.03
C LEU A 234 -14.44 11.91 4.59
N LEU A 235 -14.98 13.04 4.11
CA LEU A 235 -15.47 13.18 2.73
C LEU A 235 -14.34 13.02 1.70
N ILE A 236 -13.16 13.59 1.95
CA ILE A 236 -12.00 13.43 1.07
C ILE A 236 -11.56 11.95 1.05
N CYS A 237 -11.53 11.27 2.20
CA CYS A 237 -11.22 9.84 2.26
C CYS A 237 -12.20 9.02 1.40
N LEU A 238 -13.50 9.29 1.57
CA LEU A 238 -14.58 8.59 0.86
C LEU A 238 -14.42 8.69 -0.67
N TRP A 239 -14.25 9.91 -1.19
CA TRP A 239 -14.06 10.12 -2.64
C TRP A 239 -12.72 9.61 -3.16
N LEU A 240 -11.64 9.85 -2.43
CA LEU A 240 -10.31 9.39 -2.80
C LEU A 240 -10.30 7.85 -2.91
N GLY A 241 -10.82 7.16 -1.89
CA GLY A 241 -11.03 5.72 -1.90
C GLY A 241 -11.85 5.26 -3.11
N ALA A 242 -13.02 5.85 -3.35
CA ALA A 242 -13.90 5.48 -4.47
C ALA A 242 -13.22 5.63 -5.85
N ILE A 243 -12.47 6.71 -6.07
CA ILE A 243 -11.71 6.93 -7.30
C ILE A 243 -10.60 5.88 -7.43
N THR A 244 -9.91 5.56 -6.34
CA THR A 244 -8.83 4.56 -6.38
C THR A 244 -9.31 3.15 -6.71
N THR A 245 -10.47 2.74 -6.22
CA THR A 245 -11.00 1.39 -6.45
C THR A 245 -11.30 1.16 -7.93
N ILE A 246 -11.99 2.10 -8.59
CA ILE A 246 -12.25 2.04 -10.03
C ILE A 246 -10.95 2.17 -10.82
N PHE A 247 -10.13 3.17 -10.51
CA PHE A 247 -8.92 3.46 -11.27
C PHE A 247 -7.98 2.25 -11.32
N SER A 248 -7.72 1.63 -10.17
CA SER A 248 -6.82 0.48 -10.07
C SER A 248 -7.41 -0.79 -10.68
N SER A 249 -8.70 -1.06 -10.47
CA SER A 249 -9.36 -2.26 -11.00
C SER A 249 -9.44 -2.25 -12.53
N LEU A 250 -9.67 -1.08 -13.15
CA LEU A 250 -9.57 -0.89 -14.60
C LEU A 250 -8.17 -1.21 -15.12
N ILE A 251 -7.10 -0.64 -14.52
CA ILE A 251 -5.73 -0.91 -14.98
C ILE A 251 -5.39 -2.39 -14.84
N GLY A 252 -5.76 -3.00 -13.71
CA GLY A 252 -5.52 -4.42 -13.44
C GLY A 252 -6.08 -5.35 -14.53
N LEU A 253 -7.23 -5.01 -15.12
CA LEU A 253 -7.80 -5.80 -16.21
C LEU A 253 -6.92 -5.82 -17.47
N PHE A 254 -6.25 -4.70 -17.79
CA PHE A 254 -5.47 -4.54 -19.02
C PHE A 254 -4.00 -4.96 -18.88
N GLN A 255 -3.46 -5.03 -17.67
CA GLN A 255 -2.09 -5.49 -17.44
C GLN A 255 -1.86 -6.96 -17.82
N GLN A 256 -0.64 -7.31 -18.21
CA GLN A 256 -0.29 -8.68 -18.65
C GLN A 256 0.64 -9.43 -17.69
N ASP A 257 1.31 -8.72 -16.80
CA ASP A 257 2.19 -9.34 -15.81
C ASP A 257 1.39 -9.78 -14.59
N ILE A 258 1.49 -11.06 -14.21
CA ILE A 258 0.70 -11.64 -13.11
C ILE A 258 0.89 -10.87 -11.79
N LYS A 259 2.13 -10.49 -11.46
CA LYS A 259 2.45 -9.71 -10.24
C LYS A 259 1.81 -8.32 -10.26
N LYS A 260 1.84 -7.63 -11.41
CA LYS A 260 1.28 -6.27 -11.53
C LYS A 260 -0.23 -6.28 -11.43
N ILE A 261 -0.91 -7.29 -11.97
CA ILE A 261 -2.37 -7.44 -11.79
C ILE A 261 -2.69 -7.60 -10.31
N ILE A 262 -1.94 -8.45 -9.59
CA ILE A 262 -2.14 -8.64 -8.15
C ILE A 262 -1.81 -7.34 -7.38
N ALA A 263 -0.80 -6.57 -7.78
CA ALA A 263 -0.53 -5.25 -7.18
C ALA A 263 -1.67 -4.24 -7.38
N TYR A 264 -2.23 -4.14 -8.60
CA TYR A 264 -3.40 -3.29 -8.81
C TYR A 264 -4.62 -3.77 -8.05
N SER A 265 -4.74 -5.08 -7.87
CA SER A 265 -5.77 -5.63 -7.02
C SER A 265 -5.58 -5.26 -5.54
N THR A 266 -4.36 -5.08 -5.01
CA THR A 266 -4.16 -4.58 -3.64
C THR A 266 -4.52 -3.10 -3.54
N MET A 267 -4.12 -2.29 -4.51
CA MET A 267 -4.51 -0.88 -4.59
C MET A 267 -6.04 -0.73 -4.55
N SER A 268 -6.79 -1.58 -5.27
CA SER A 268 -8.25 -1.55 -5.25
C SER A 268 -8.87 -1.89 -3.89
N GLN A 269 -8.29 -2.82 -3.14
CA GLN A 269 -8.83 -3.23 -1.84
C GLN A 269 -8.47 -2.21 -0.74
N LEU A 270 -7.27 -1.61 -0.81
CA LEU A 270 -6.91 -0.50 0.07
C LEU A 270 -7.82 0.71 -0.17
N GLY A 271 -8.19 0.98 -1.42
CA GLY A 271 -9.22 1.95 -1.74
C GLY A 271 -10.55 1.66 -1.05
N MET A 272 -11.01 0.40 -1.03
CA MET A 272 -12.20 -0.01 -0.28
C MET A 272 -12.06 0.22 1.23
N MET A 273 -10.86 -0.01 1.80
CA MET A 273 -10.59 0.28 3.22
C MET A 273 -10.67 1.79 3.52
N VAL A 274 -10.18 2.63 2.59
CA VAL A 274 -10.27 4.09 2.73
C VAL A 274 -11.72 4.59 2.55
N ILE A 275 -12.53 3.93 1.71
CA ILE A 275 -13.99 4.18 1.67
C ILE A 275 -14.61 3.89 3.04
N ALA A 276 -14.31 2.73 3.64
CA ALA A 276 -14.83 2.37 4.97
C ALA A 276 -14.43 3.39 6.06
N ILE A 277 -13.19 3.91 6.01
CA ILE A 277 -12.74 5.00 6.88
C ILE A 277 -13.55 6.29 6.64
N GLY A 278 -13.81 6.65 5.39
CA GLY A 278 -14.62 7.83 5.04
C GLY A 278 -16.08 7.72 5.45
N LEU A 279 -16.60 6.50 5.63
CA LEU A 279 -17.93 6.18 6.15
C LEU A 279 -17.95 6.05 7.68
N SER A 280 -16.89 6.45 8.38
CA SER A 280 -16.73 6.27 9.84
C SER A 280 -16.84 4.81 10.31
N SER A 281 -16.64 3.84 9.42
CA SER A 281 -16.73 2.40 9.66
C SER A 281 -15.34 1.78 9.82
N TYR A 282 -14.56 2.29 10.78
CA TYR A 282 -13.18 1.87 11.02
C TYR A 282 -13.04 0.39 11.40
N ASN A 283 -14.00 -0.15 12.14
CA ASN A 283 -14.04 -1.58 12.53
C ASN A 283 -14.09 -2.49 11.30
N VAL A 284 -14.86 -2.09 10.29
CA VAL A 284 -14.97 -2.81 9.02
C VAL A 284 -13.68 -2.68 8.21
N ALA A 285 -13.06 -1.49 8.23
CA ALA A 285 -11.78 -1.25 7.56
C ALA A 285 -10.67 -2.17 8.10
N ILE A 286 -10.52 -2.30 9.42
CA ILE A 286 -9.52 -3.21 10.01
C ILE A 286 -9.87 -4.68 9.75
N PHE A 287 -11.15 -5.06 9.84
CA PHE A 287 -11.57 -6.41 9.53
C PHE A 287 -11.24 -6.81 8.08
N HIS A 288 -11.52 -5.92 7.13
CA HIS A 288 -11.15 -6.14 5.74
C HIS A 288 -9.63 -6.17 5.54
N LEU A 289 -8.87 -5.33 6.24
CA LEU A 289 -7.39 -5.31 6.21
C LEU A 289 -6.81 -6.66 6.63
N ILE A 290 -7.29 -7.26 7.72
CA ILE A 290 -6.81 -8.56 8.21
C ILE A 290 -7.15 -9.67 7.20
N ASN A 291 -8.40 -9.72 6.72
CA ASN A 291 -8.80 -10.69 5.70
C ASN A 291 -7.96 -10.54 4.42
N HIS A 292 -7.76 -9.30 3.97
CA HIS A 292 -6.92 -8.93 2.84
C HIS A 292 -5.51 -9.46 2.95
N ALA A 293 -4.90 -9.35 4.13
CA ALA A 293 -3.57 -9.83 4.35
C ALA A 293 -3.46 -11.35 4.05
N PHE A 294 -4.43 -12.16 4.48
CA PHE A 294 -4.41 -13.60 4.23
C PHE A 294 -4.61 -13.96 2.75
N TYR A 295 -5.69 -13.50 2.10
CA TYR A 295 -5.96 -13.90 0.71
C TYR A 295 -5.01 -13.24 -0.30
N LYS A 296 -4.44 -12.06 -0.03
CA LYS A 296 -3.40 -11.48 -0.89
C LYS A 296 -2.05 -12.14 -0.69
N GLY A 297 -1.69 -12.46 0.55
CA GLY A 297 -0.49 -13.25 0.83
C GLY A 297 -0.54 -14.55 0.03
N LEU A 298 -1.72 -15.20 0.02
CA LEU A 298 -1.98 -16.39 -0.76
C LEU A 298 -1.83 -16.19 -2.28
N LEU A 299 -2.40 -15.11 -2.83
CA LEU A 299 -2.28 -14.79 -4.26
C LEU A 299 -0.83 -14.52 -4.69
N PHE A 300 -0.07 -13.75 -3.91
CA PHE A 300 1.32 -13.44 -4.26
C PHE A 300 2.24 -14.67 -4.17
N LEU A 301 2.10 -15.48 -3.11
CA LEU A 301 2.88 -16.70 -2.97
C LEU A 301 2.46 -17.75 -4.01
N GLY A 302 1.16 -17.87 -4.31
CA GLY A 302 0.67 -18.74 -5.37
C GLY A 302 1.18 -18.33 -6.76
N ALA A 303 1.16 -17.02 -7.06
CA ALA A 303 1.78 -16.50 -8.28
C ALA A 303 3.29 -16.76 -8.32
N GLY A 304 3.98 -16.68 -7.18
CA GLY A 304 5.39 -17.03 -7.06
C GLY A 304 5.68 -18.49 -7.41
N ALA A 305 4.83 -19.42 -6.98
CA ALA A 305 4.94 -20.84 -7.34
C ALA A 305 4.75 -21.06 -8.85
N VAL A 306 3.78 -20.36 -9.48
CA VAL A 306 3.58 -20.40 -10.93
C VAL A 306 4.79 -19.83 -11.69
N ILE A 307 5.34 -18.69 -11.25
CA ILE A 307 6.51 -18.06 -11.86
C ILE A 307 7.72 -19.00 -11.79
N HIS A 308 7.96 -19.63 -10.64
CA HIS A 308 9.07 -20.56 -10.45
C HIS A 308 8.92 -21.82 -11.32
N ALA A 309 7.70 -22.34 -11.49
CA ALA A 309 7.42 -23.48 -12.36
C ALA A 309 7.63 -23.17 -13.86
N VAL A 310 7.54 -21.89 -14.26
CA VAL A 310 7.62 -21.44 -15.67
C VAL A 310 8.90 -20.64 -15.92
N VAL A 311 10.00 -21.03 -15.27
CA VAL A 311 11.37 -20.49 -15.50
C VAL A 311 11.39 -18.95 -15.37
N ASP A 312 10.83 -18.43 -14.28
CA ASP A 312 10.80 -17.02 -13.89
C ASP A 312 10.17 -16.04 -14.90
N ASN A 313 9.41 -16.55 -15.87
CA ASN A 313 8.61 -15.70 -16.74
C ASN A 313 7.39 -15.18 -15.96
N GLN A 314 6.93 -13.95 -16.24
CA GLN A 314 5.81 -13.32 -15.53
C GLN A 314 4.61 -12.98 -16.43
N ASP A 315 4.79 -13.04 -17.75
CA ASP A 315 3.78 -12.66 -18.74
C ASP A 315 2.74 -13.76 -18.93
N LEU A 316 1.48 -13.46 -18.60
CA LEU A 316 0.34 -14.37 -18.68
C LEU A 316 0.11 -14.93 -20.08
N ARG A 317 0.48 -14.17 -21.12
CA ARG A 317 0.23 -14.58 -22.52
C ARG A 317 1.03 -15.80 -22.95
N LYS A 318 2.09 -16.14 -22.20
CA LYS A 318 2.97 -17.28 -22.46
C LYS A 318 2.66 -18.48 -21.58
N TYR A 319 1.55 -18.46 -20.84
CA TYR A 319 1.08 -19.57 -20.03
C TYR A 319 -0.05 -20.34 -20.75
N GLY A 320 -0.85 -21.07 -19.98
CA GLY A 320 -1.98 -21.89 -20.43
C GLY A 320 -1.75 -23.35 -20.11
N GLY A 321 -2.81 -24.07 -19.75
CA GLY A 321 -2.81 -25.51 -19.60
C GLY A 321 -2.02 -26.03 -18.39
N LEU A 322 -1.84 -25.22 -17.36
CA LEU A 322 -1.04 -25.58 -16.19
C LEU A 322 -1.80 -26.42 -15.14
N ILE A 323 -3.10 -26.67 -15.31
CA ILE A 323 -3.95 -27.37 -14.31
C ILE A 323 -3.42 -28.77 -14.00
N SER A 324 -3.06 -29.54 -15.04
CA SER A 324 -2.57 -30.90 -14.87
C SER A 324 -1.20 -30.96 -14.22
N PHE A 325 -0.39 -29.90 -14.35
CA PHE A 325 0.97 -29.84 -13.82
C PHE A 325 1.00 -29.28 -12.39
N LEU A 326 0.13 -28.31 -12.08
CA LEU A 326 0.13 -27.58 -10.82
C LEU A 326 -1.26 -27.55 -10.14
N PRO A 327 -1.84 -28.72 -9.78
CA PRO A 327 -3.19 -28.79 -9.23
C PRO A 327 -3.32 -28.11 -7.86
N LEU A 328 -2.28 -28.13 -7.03
CA LEU A 328 -2.30 -27.48 -5.73
C LEU A 328 -2.28 -25.96 -5.90
N THR A 329 -1.35 -25.43 -6.70
CA THR A 329 -1.30 -23.96 -6.93
C THR A 329 -2.59 -23.44 -7.57
N TYR A 330 -3.21 -24.21 -8.47
CA TYR A 330 -4.50 -23.88 -9.07
C TYR A 330 -5.59 -23.76 -8.00
N SER A 331 -5.73 -24.78 -7.14
CA SER A 331 -6.74 -24.78 -6.07
C SER A 331 -6.55 -23.60 -5.11
N VAL A 332 -5.30 -23.28 -4.78
CA VAL A 332 -4.94 -22.19 -3.88
C VAL A 332 -5.25 -20.81 -4.49
N ILE A 333 -4.84 -20.58 -5.74
CA ILE A 333 -5.14 -19.32 -6.44
C ILE A 333 -6.65 -19.16 -6.64
N LEU A 334 -7.37 -20.26 -6.92
CA LEU A 334 -8.82 -20.26 -7.02
C LEU A 334 -9.46 -19.82 -5.68
N ILE A 335 -9.09 -20.45 -4.56
CA ILE A 335 -9.61 -20.08 -3.23
C ILE A 335 -9.34 -18.60 -2.93
N ALA A 336 -8.11 -18.15 -3.17
CA ALA A 336 -7.71 -16.76 -2.93
C ALA A 336 -8.50 -15.78 -3.80
N SER A 337 -8.76 -16.14 -5.06
CA SER A 337 -9.55 -15.34 -6.00
C SER A 337 -11.03 -15.28 -5.62
N LEU A 338 -11.63 -16.39 -5.18
CA LEU A 338 -13.01 -16.44 -4.69
C LEU A 338 -13.17 -15.57 -3.45
N SER A 339 -12.19 -15.61 -2.55
CA SER A 339 -12.12 -14.72 -1.41
C SER A 339 -12.03 -13.25 -1.83
N LEU A 340 -11.16 -12.89 -2.78
CA LEU A 340 -11.04 -11.52 -3.27
C LEU A 340 -12.32 -10.98 -3.94
N VAL A 341 -13.04 -11.84 -4.65
CA VAL A 341 -14.29 -11.51 -5.34
C VAL A 341 -15.47 -11.37 -4.38
N ALA A 342 -15.30 -11.75 -3.10
CA ALA A 342 -16.37 -11.82 -2.10
C ALA A 342 -17.44 -12.89 -2.41
N PHE A 343 -16.99 -14.07 -2.86
CA PHE A 343 -17.90 -15.21 -2.99
C PHE A 343 -18.46 -15.63 -1.60
N PRO A 344 -19.75 -16.00 -1.50
CA PRO A 344 -20.36 -16.41 -0.23
C PRO A 344 -19.52 -17.44 0.53
N PHE A 345 -19.54 -17.33 1.86
CA PHE A 345 -18.75 -18.13 2.82
C PHE A 345 -17.24 -17.86 2.85
N MET A 346 -16.67 -17.14 1.89
CA MET A 346 -15.25 -16.77 1.94
C MET A 346 -15.02 -15.52 2.79
N THR A 347 -13.79 -15.28 3.25
CA THR A 347 -13.47 -14.12 4.10
C THR A 347 -13.82 -12.76 3.47
N GLY A 348 -13.69 -12.63 2.16
CA GLY A 348 -14.04 -11.37 1.47
C GLY A 348 -15.53 -11.04 1.53
N PHE A 349 -16.43 -12.03 1.54
CA PHE A 349 -17.87 -11.80 1.64
C PHE A 349 -18.24 -11.05 2.92
N TYR A 350 -17.71 -11.51 4.05
CA TYR A 350 -18.01 -10.90 5.35
C TYR A 350 -17.48 -9.47 5.50
N SER A 351 -16.45 -9.10 4.74
CA SER A 351 -15.79 -7.80 4.88
C SER A 351 -16.13 -6.83 3.76
N LYS A 352 -15.84 -7.20 2.51
CA LYS A 352 -15.97 -6.34 1.33
C LYS A 352 -17.43 -5.97 1.04
N ASP A 353 -18.34 -6.94 1.11
CA ASP A 353 -19.75 -6.67 0.84
C ASP A 353 -20.34 -5.79 1.94
N PHE A 354 -19.93 -5.98 3.20
CA PHE A 354 -20.34 -5.10 4.29
C PHE A 354 -19.86 -3.64 4.10
N ILE A 355 -18.67 -3.41 3.49
CA ILE A 355 -18.24 -2.05 3.11
C ILE A 355 -19.19 -1.46 2.06
N LEU A 356 -19.57 -2.24 1.05
CA LEU A 356 -20.53 -1.79 0.03
C LEU A 356 -21.90 -1.49 0.65
N GLU A 357 -22.40 -2.37 1.52
CA GLU A 357 -23.64 -2.13 2.26
C GLU A 357 -23.55 -0.86 3.12
N SER A 358 -22.39 -0.62 3.75
CA SER A 358 -22.17 0.58 4.55
C SER A 358 -22.21 1.88 3.75
N ALA A 359 -21.74 1.85 2.50
CA ALA A 359 -21.82 3.01 1.61
C ALA A 359 -23.26 3.40 1.27
N TYR A 360 -24.17 2.41 1.18
CA TYR A 360 -25.59 2.68 0.94
C TYR A 360 -26.36 3.03 2.22
N GLY A 361 -26.00 2.43 3.36
CA GLY A 361 -26.69 2.66 4.64
C GLY A 361 -26.51 4.06 5.20
N GLN A 362 -25.44 4.77 4.85
CA GLN A 362 -25.31 6.20 5.14
C GLN A 362 -26.20 6.98 4.17
N TYR A 363 -27.33 7.53 4.66
CA TYR A 363 -28.34 8.25 3.85
C TYR A 363 -27.86 9.64 3.34
N HIS A 364 -26.65 9.73 2.79
CA HIS A 364 -26.10 10.90 2.12
C HIS A 364 -25.94 10.63 0.63
N PHE A 365 -26.25 11.64 -0.21
CA PHE A 365 -26.10 11.53 -1.67
C PHE A 365 -24.70 11.11 -2.10
N SER A 366 -23.67 11.69 -1.47
CA SER A 366 -22.27 11.34 -1.74
C SER A 366 -21.94 9.87 -1.49
N SER A 367 -22.56 9.25 -0.47
CA SER A 367 -22.29 7.85 -0.09
C SER A 367 -22.97 6.89 -1.07
N ILE A 368 -24.17 7.22 -1.56
CA ILE A 368 -24.87 6.47 -2.61
C ILE A 368 -24.09 6.50 -3.93
N ASP A 369 -23.53 7.65 -4.31
CA ASP A 369 -22.67 7.76 -5.49
C ASP A 369 -21.43 6.86 -5.33
N VAL A 370 -20.82 6.86 -4.15
CA VAL A 370 -19.68 5.97 -3.84
C VAL A 370 -20.07 4.50 -3.86
N TYR A 371 -21.27 4.13 -3.42
CA TYR A 371 -21.77 2.76 -3.57
C TYR A 371 -21.78 2.35 -5.04
N VAL A 372 -22.36 3.17 -5.94
CA VAL A 372 -22.40 2.87 -7.38
C VAL A 372 -20.99 2.72 -7.96
N ILE A 373 -20.09 3.64 -7.62
CA ILE A 373 -18.69 3.63 -8.05
C ILE A 373 -17.97 2.37 -7.54
N ALA A 374 -18.13 2.03 -6.27
CA ALA A 374 -17.50 0.86 -5.66
C ALA A 374 -18.06 -0.46 -6.21
N VAL A 375 -19.34 -0.53 -6.56
CA VAL A 375 -19.94 -1.68 -7.25
C VAL A 375 -19.36 -1.84 -8.67
N ILE A 376 -19.18 -0.75 -9.41
CA ILE A 376 -18.49 -0.80 -10.72
C ILE A 376 -17.05 -1.30 -10.54
N GLY A 377 -16.34 -0.81 -9.52
CA GLY A 377 -15.03 -1.32 -9.14
C GLY A 377 -15.06 -2.81 -8.81
N ALA A 378 -16.10 -3.28 -8.09
CA ALA A 378 -16.28 -4.68 -7.74
C ALA A 378 -16.44 -5.56 -8.99
N ILE A 379 -17.15 -5.11 -10.04
CA ILE A 379 -17.23 -5.81 -11.32
C ILE A 379 -15.83 -6.01 -11.91
N PHE A 380 -15.01 -4.96 -11.99
CA PHE A 380 -13.64 -5.11 -12.50
C PHE A 380 -12.79 -6.00 -11.59
N THR A 381 -13.04 -6.01 -10.27
CA THR A 381 -12.40 -6.96 -9.34
C THR A 381 -12.76 -8.41 -9.58
N THR A 382 -13.82 -8.72 -10.31
CA THR A 382 -14.15 -10.10 -10.69
C THR A 382 -13.53 -10.47 -12.03
N LEU A 383 -13.39 -9.50 -12.94
CA LEU A 383 -12.86 -9.75 -14.28
C LEU A 383 -11.35 -10.04 -14.29
N TYR A 384 -10.54 -9.31 -13.50
CA TYR A 384 -9.08 -9.53 -13.54
C TYR A 384 -8.62 -10.85 -12.89
N PRO A 385 -9.18 -11.38 -11.78
CA PRO A 385 -8.79 -12.69 -11.26
C PRO A 385 -9.24 -13.82 -12.18
N VAL A 386 -10.44 -13.71 -12.76
CA VAL A 386 -10.92 -14.66 -13.77
C VAL A 386 -9.96 -14.69 -14.96
N LYS A 387 -9.50 -13.53 -15.44
CA LYS A 387 -8.47 -13.45 -16.47
C LYS A 387 -7.17 -14.14 -16.05
N VAL A 388 -6.68 -13.92 -14.82
CA VAL A 388 -5.47 -14.57 -14.32
C VAL A 388 -5.64 -16.09 -14.35
N ILE A 389 -6.68 -16.63 -13.71
CA ILE A 389 -6.96 -18.06 -13.63
C ILE A 389 -7.11 -18.67 -15.03
N TYR A 390 -7.85 -17.99 -15.90
CA TYR A 390 -8.10 -18.49 -17.24
C TYR A 390 -6.81 -18.58 -18.06
N LEU A 391 -6.03 -17.50 -18.14
CA LEU A 391 -4.79 -17.46 -18.94
C LEU A 391 -3.66 -18.31 -18.36
N THR A 392 -3.59 -18.50 -17.04
CA THR A 392 -2.56 -19.37 -16.43
C THR A 392 -2.90 -20.84 -16.59
N PHE A 393 -4.14 -21.21 -16.29
CA PHE A 393 -4.52 -22.59 -16.00
C PHE A 393 -5.43 -23.20 -17.07
N LEU A 394 -6.49 -22.51 -17.49
CA LEU A 394 -7.56 -23.08 -18.31
C LEU A 394 -7.28 -23.06 -19.82
N THR A 395 -6.65 -22.00 -20.34
CA THR A 395 -6.41 -21.88 -21.78
C THR A 395 -5.51 -22.96 -22.32
N ASN A 396 -5.56 -23.18 -23.63
CA ASN A 396 -4.56 -24.01 -24.31
C ASN A 396 -3.11 -23.52 -24.05
N PRO A 397 -2.13 -24.44 -23.99
CA PRO A 397 -0.72 -24.11 -23.84
C PRO A 397 -0.20 -23.14 -24.90
N ASN A 398 0.22 -21.93 -24.51
CA ASN A 398 0.84 -20.95 -25.42
C ASN A 398 2.35 -20.78 -25.20
N GLY A 399 2.91 -21.40 -24.14
CA GLY A 399 4.33 -21.32 -23.81
C GLY A 399 5.23 -22.25 -24.62
N PRO A 400 6.56 -22.03 -24.62
CA PRO A 400 7.52 -22.99 -25.16
C PRO A 400 7.46 -24.32 -24.41
N VAL A 401 7.71 -25.42 -25.12
CA VAL A 401 7.65 -26.80 -24.60
C VAL A 401 8.51 -27.02 -23.36
N ASN A 402 9.64 -26.30 -23.23
CA ASN A 402 10.54 -26.40 -22.08
C ASN A 402 9.85 -26.04 -20.76
N TYR A 403 8.91 -25.10 -20.77
CA TYR A 403 8.16 -24.71 -19.58
C TYR A 403 7.33 -25.87 -19.04
N TYR A 404 6.59 -26.54 -19.92
CA TYR A 404 5.71 -27.65 -19.54
C TYR A 404 6.46 -28.93 -19.15
N ARG A 405 7.64 -29.19 -19.74
CA ARG A 405 8.44 -30.37 -19.39
C ARG A 405 9.01 -30.31 -17.98
N ASN A 406 9.35 -29.12 -17.52
CA ASN A 406 9.97 -28.90 -16.22
C ASN A 406 8.97 -28.39 -15.17
N ALA A 407 7.72 -28.12 -15.56
CA ALA A 407 6.68 -27.68 -14.65
C ALA A 407 6.32 -28.80 -13.67
N HIS A 408 6.56 -28.55 -12.39
CA HIS A 408 6.20 -29.44 -11.30
C HIS A 408 5.76 -28.61 -10.10
N GLU A 409 4.95 -29.23 -9.25
CA GLU A 409 4.61 -28.64 -7.97
C GLU A 409 5.85 -28.42 -7.11
N SER A 410 5.83 -27.32 -6.38
CA SER A 410 6.96 -26.88 -5.57
C SER A 410 7.15 -27.71 -4.30
N ASP A 411 8.36 -27.63 -3.74
CA ASP A 411 8.73 -28.29 -2.48
C ASP A 411 7.80 -27.99 -1.30
N ILE A 412 7.93 -28.78 -0.24
CA ILE A 412 7.16 -28.63 1.01
C ILE A 412 7.25 -27.22 1.61
N PHE A 413 8.42 -26.57 1.49
CA PHE A 413 8.65 -25.22 2.01
C PHE A 413 7.80 -24.16 1.31
N ILE A 414 7.44 -24.37 0.04
CA ILE A 414 6.58 -23.46 -0.74
C ILE A 414 5.10 -23.85 -0.57
N SER A 415 4.79 -25.15 -0.60
CA SER A 415 3.40 -25.64 -0.54
C SER A 415 2.74 -25.51 0.84
N LEU A 416 3.48 -25.73 1.93
CA LEU A 416 2.91 -25.66 3.29
C LEU A 416 2.39 -24.25 3.66
N PRO A 417 3.13 -23.15 3.41
CA PRO A 417 2.60 -21.79 3.58
C PRO A 417 1.32 -21.51 2.79
N LEU A 418 1.23 -22.02 1.56
CA LEU A 418 0.06 -21.85 0.70
C LEU A 418 -1.18 -22.53 1.30
N VAL A 419 -1.05 -23.77 1.78
CA VAL A 419 -2.17 -24.49 2.41
C VAL A 419 -2.64 -23.78 3.67
N ILE A 420 -1.73 -23.33 4.54
CA ILE A 420 -2.09 -22.62 5.77
C ILE A 420 -2.85 -21.32 5.46
N LEU A 421 -2.35 -20.52 4.51
CA LEU A 421 -3.01 -19.28 4.10
C LEU A 421 -4.37 -19.55 3.41
N ALA A 422 -4.52 -20.65 2.69
CA ALA A 422 -5.80 -21.07 2.13
C ALA A 422 -6.85 -21.40 3.21
N VAL A 423 -6.43 -22.04 4.31
CA VAL A 423 -7.32 -22.27 5.45
C VAL A 423 -7.76 -20.94 6.08
N PHE A 424 -6.83 -19.99 6.28
CA PHE A 424 -7.18 -18.67 6.81
C PHE A 424 -8.10 -17.88 5.87
N SER A 425 -7.89 -17.92 4.56
CA SER A 425 -8.71 -17.18 3.59
C SER A 425 -10.15 -17.70 3.46
N ILE A 426 -10.41 -18.94 3.88
CA ILE A 426 -11.76 -19.52 3.96
C ILE A 426 -12.39 -19.19 5.32
N TYR A 427 -11.74 -19.58 6.42
CA TYR A 427 -12.42 -19.66 7.73
C TYR A 427 -12.29 -18.42 8.62
N PHE A 428 -11.21 -17.63 8.48
CA PHE A 428 -10.90 -16.56 9.44
C PHE A 428 -12.04 -15.52 9.53
N GLY A 429 -12.59 -15.13 8.39
CA GLY A 429 -13.63 -14.11 8.29
C GLY A 429 -14.93 -14.55 8.94
N TYR A 430 -15.33 -15.82 8.75
CA TYR A 430 -16.53 -16.35 9.42
C TYR A 430 -16.37 -16.38 10.94
N ILE A 431 -15.22 -16.85 11.43
CA ILE A 431 -14.96 -16.99 12.88
C ILE A 431 -14.89 -15.63 13.57
N THR A 432 -14.31 -14.62 12.91
CA THR A 432 -14.02 -13.33 13.54
C THR A 432 -15.03 -12.23 13.21
N ARG A 433 -16.02 -12.50 12.35
CA ARG A 433 -17.06 -11.52 11.98
C ARG A 433 -17.74 -10.93 13.20
N ASP A 434 -18.19 -11.76 14.13
CA ASP A 434 -18.96 -11.32 15.29
C ASP A 434 -18.08 -10.52 16.29
N ILE A 435 -16.76 -10.73 16.26
CA ILE A 435 -15.79 -9.96 17.08
C ILE A 435 -15.66 -8.53 16.53
N PHE A 436 -15.49 -8.38 15.22
CA PHE A 436 -15.19 -7.08 14.60
C PHE A 436 -16.43 -6.28 14.17
N ILE A 437 -17.45 -6.93 13.61
CA ILE A 437 -18.65 -6.30 13.03
C ILE A 437 -19.90 -6.57 13.87
N GLY A 438 -19.85 -7.52 14.82
CA GLY A 438 -21.02 -7.88 15.62
C GLY A 438 -21.64 -6.67 16.33
N LEU A 439 -22.97 -6.59 16.30
CA LEU A 439 -23.73 -5.54 17.00
C LEU A 439 -23.37 -5.52 18.49
N GLY A 440 -22.85 -4.39 18.96
CA GLY A 440 -22.46 -4.20 20.35
C GLY A 440 -21.24 -5.03 20.77
N SER A 441 -20.33 -5.38 19.85
CA SER A 441 -19.12 -6.11 20.22
C SER A 441 -18.28 -5.31 21.21
N GLY A 442 -17.90 -5.95 22.31
CA GLY A 442 -17.09 -5.33 23.36
C GLY A 442 -15.59 -5.27 23.07
N PHE A 443 -15.17 -5.56 21.83
CA PHE A 443 -13.76 -5.73 21.47
C PHE A 443 -12.99 -4.40 21.47
N PHE A 444 -13.63 -3.30 21.05
CA PHE A 444 -13.02 -1.97 20.95
C PHE A 444 -13.38 -1.06 22.14
N ILE A 445 -13.72 -1.63 23.30
CA ILE A 445 -14.09 -0.85 24.52
C ILE A 445 -12.92 -0.02 25.04
N ASP A 446 -11.68 -0.40 24.72
CA ASP A 446 -10.45 0.28 25.12
C ASP A 446 -10.19 1.62 24.41
N ASN A 447 -11.17 2.18 23.69
CA ASN A 447 -11.08 3.42 22.91
C ASN A 447 -9.93 3.44 21.88
N SER A 448 -9.48 2.27 21.43
CA SER A 448 -8.49 2.17 20.35
C SER A 448 -9.04 2.66 19.00
N ILE A 449 -10.37 2.57 18.84
CA ILE A 449 -11.15 3.10 17.73
C ILE A 449 -12.28 3.93 18.33
N PHE A 450 -12.38 5.18 17.91
CA PHE A 450 -13.48 6.08 18.22
C PHE A 450 -14.34 6.33 16.98
N ILE A 451 -15.66 6.28 17.15
CA ILE A 451 -16.68 6.66 16.17
C ILE A 451 -17.59 7.66 16.87
N HIS A 452 -17.83 8.82 16.25
CA HIS A 452 -18.74 9.81 16.82
C HIS A 452 -20.19 9.26 16.75
N PRO A 453 -21.03 9.39 17.79
CA PRO A 453 -22.38 8.81 17.81
C PRO A 453 -23.29 9.27 16.66
N VAL A 454 -23.04 10.46 16.10
CA VAL A 454 -23.78 10.99 14.93
C VAL A 454 -23.42 10.26 13.63
N HIS A 455 -22.23 9.66 13.57
CA HIS A 455 -21.74 8.92 12.40
C HIS A 455 -21.87 7.40 12.56
N GLU A 456 -22.51 6.92 13.63
CA GLU A 456 -22.72 5.49 13.83
C GLU A 456 -23.79 4.96 12.86
N ILE A 457 -23.37 4.18 11.86
CA ILE A 457 -24.25 3.68 10.79
C ILE A 457 -24.58 2.18 10.89
N MET A 458 -23.96 1.43 11.81
CA MET A 458 -23.96 -0.05 11.78
C MET A 458 -25.36 -0.69 11.85
N ILE A 459 -26.30 -0.08 12.57
CA ILE A 459 -27.69 -0.56 12.66
C ILE A 459 -28.44 -0.31 11.34
N ASP A 460 -28.26 0.88 10.76
CA ASP A 460 -28.89 1.27 9.50
C ASP A 460 -28.35 0.44 8.32
N THR A 461 -27.08 0.04 8.36
CA THR A 461 -26.50 -0.82 7.31
C THR A 461 -27.05 -2.25 7.37
N GLU A 462 -27.20 -2.81 8.56
CA GLU A 462 -27.68 -4.18 8.70
C GLU A 462 -29.18 -4.30 8.38
N PHE A 463 -30.00 -3.39 8.91
CA PHE A 463 -31.47 -3.47 8.82
C PHE A 463 -32.11 -2.51 7.80
N GLY A 464 -31.48 -1.37 7.52
CA GLY A 464 -32.04 -0.32 6.66
C GLY A 464 -31.79 -0.54 5.16
N VAL A 465 -30.73 -1.26 4.79
CA VAL A 465 -30.38 -1.52 3.38
C VAL A 465 -31.29 -2.59 2.77
N PRO A 466 -32.05 -2.27 1.70
CA PRO A 466 -32.92 -3.25 1.04
C PRO A 466 -32.14 -4.45 0.50
N THR A 467 -32.76 -5.64 0.57
CA THR A 467 -32.14 -6.90 0.13
C THR A 467 -31.65 -6.89 -1.32
N ILE A 468 -32.29 -6.10 -2.19
CA ILE A 468 -31.86 -5.94 -3.59
C ILE A 468 -30.45 -5.34 -3.67
N PHE A 469 -30.12 -4.32 -2.87
CA PHE A 469 -28.80 -3.70 -2.88
C PHE A 469 -27.72 -4.59 -2.27
N LYS A 470 -28.08 -5.44 -1.30
CA LYS A 470 -27.17 -6.47 -0.78
C LYS A 470 -26.82 -7.53 -1.82
N LEU A 471 -27.79 -7.92 -2.65
CA LEU A 471 -27.61 -9.00 -3.65
C LEU A 471 -27.01 -8.53 -4.98
N ILE A 472 -27.12 -7.24 -5.33
CA ILE A 472 -26.59 -6.69 -6.59
C ILE A 472 -25.09 -7.02 -6.80
N PRO A 473 -24.18 -6.74 -5.86
CA PRO A 473 -22.76 -7.04 -6.02
C PRO A 473 -22.53 -8.52 -6.36
N PHE A 474 -23.17 -9.44 -5.61
CA PHE A 474 -23.05 -10.87 -5.85
C PHE A 474 -23.57 -11.29 -7.23
N ILE A 475 -24.77 -10.84 -7.63
CA ILE A 475 -25.34 -11.16 -8.94
C ILE A 475 -24.42 -10.68 -10.08
N LEU A 476 -23.85 -9.48 -9.94
CA LEU A 476 -22.89 -8.94 -10.90
C LEU A 476 -21.59 -9.78 -10.92
N THR A 477 -21.09 -10.22 -9.76
CA THR A 477 -19.86 -11.05 -9.71
C THR A 477 -20.03 -12.36 -10.47
N VAL A 478 -21.16 -13.05 -10.30
CA VAL A 478 -21.45 -14.34 -10.93
C VAL A 478 -21.72 -14.17 -12.43
N SER A 479 -22.53 -13.17 -12.81
CA SER A 479 -22.84 -12.92 -14.22
C SER A 479 -21.60 -12.51 -15.02
N PHE A 480 -20.78 -11.59 -14.52
CA PHE A 480 -19.58 -11.14 -15.23
C PHE A 480 -18.47 -12.17 -15.26
N SER A 481 -18.31 -13.01 -14.22
CA SER A 481 -17.36 -14.12 -14.26
C SER A 481 -17.76 -15.19 -15.30
N ALA A 482 -19.04 -15.56 -15.37
CA ALA A 482 -19.56 -16.46 -16.39
C ALA A 482 -19.36 -15.87 -17.80
N LEU A 483 -19.72 -14.59 -18.01
CA LEU A 483 -19.52 -13.90 -19.28
C LEU A 483 -18.04 -13.88 -19.69
N ALA A 484 -17.14 -13.55 -18.75
CA ALA A 484 -15.71 -13.49 -19.04
C ALA A 484 -15.16 -14.82 -19.55
N ILE A 485 -15.54 -15.94 -18.91
CA ILE A 485 -15.14 -17.30 -19.31
C ILE A 485 -15.74 -17.67 -20.67
N ILE A 486 -17.04 -17.38 -20.89
CA ILE A 486 -17.72 -17.69 -22.15
C ILE A 486 -17.07 -16.95 -23.32
N TYR A 487 -16.81 -15.65 -23.17
CA TYR A 487 -16.17 -14.86 -24.22
C TYR A 487 -14.75 -15.31 -24.51
N SER A 488 -14.00 -15.72 -23.48
CA SER A 488 -12.61 -16.11 -23.64
C SER A 488 -12.43 -17.49 -24.28
N GLU A 489 -13.34 -18.44 -24.00
CA GLU A 489 -13.27 -19.82 -24.51
C GLU A 489 -13.98 -19.97 -25.87
N PHE A 490 -15.23 -19.49 -25.97
CA PHE A 490 -16.07 -19.75 -27.15
C PHE A 490 -15.97 -18.66 -28.21
N MET A 491 -15.59 -17.43 -27.86
CA MET A 491 -15.54 -16.30 -28.80
C MET A 491 -14.20 -15.54 -28.82
N PRO A 492 -13.03 -16.21 -28.90
CA PRO A 492 -11.73 -15.54 -28.89
C PRO A 492 -11.52 -14.60 -30.08
N ASN A 493 -12.12 -14.92 -31.24
CA ASN A 493 -12.02 -14.13 -32.47
C ASN A 493 -12.63 -12.73 -32.33
N ILE A 494 -13.67 -12.57 -31.52
CA ILE A 494 -14.30 -11.25 -31.29
C ILE A 494 -13.35 -10.37 -30.48
N ILE A 495 -12.73 -10.94 -29.44
CA ILE A 495 -11.78 -10.23 -28.57
C ILE A 495 -10.54 -9.83 -29.37
N SER A 496 -9.99 -10.72 -30.19
CA SER A 496 -8.81 -10.42 -31.02
C SER A 496 -9.12 -9.35 -32.07
N ASN A 497 -10.26 -9.44 -32.76
CA ASN A 497 -10.70 -8.42 -33.72
C ASN A 497 -10.91 -7.06 -33.06
N PHE A 498 -11.50 -7.01 -31.86
CA PHE A 498 -11.64 -5.76 -31.12
C PHE A 498 -10.27 -5.17 -30.75
N LYS A 499 -9.34 -5.97 -30.22
CA LYS A 499 -7.99 -5.51 -29.85
C LYS A 499 -7.18 -4.99 -31.04
N LEU A 500 -7.37 -5.58 -32.23
CA LEU A 500 -6.69 -5.16 -33.46
C LEU A 500 -7.37 -3.97 -34.15
N SER A 501 -8.62 -3.64 -33.79
CA SER A 501 -9.27 -2.42 -34.28
C SER A 501 -8.55 -1.17 -33.76
N ASN A 502 -8.60 -0.07 -34.52
CA ASN A 502 -7.98 1.20 -34.10
C ASN A 502 -8.47 1.64 -32.71
N LEU A 503 -9.77 1.56 -32.47
CA LEU A 503 -10.38 1.94 -31.20
C LEU A 503 -9.89 1.05 -30.05
N GLY A 504 -9.89 -0.27 -30.25
CA GLY A 504 -9.39 -1.21 -29.23
C GLY A 504 -7.90 -1.05 -28.96
N TYR A 505 -7.09 -0.75 -29.98
CA TYR A 505 -5.66 -0.48 -29.82
C TYR A 505 -5.41 0.75 -28.95
N TYR A 506 -6.12 1.86 -29.19
CA TYR A 506 -5.99 3.07 -28.36
C TYR A 506 -6.47 2.85 -26.92
N ILE A 507 -7.62 2.20 -26.74
CA ILE A 507 -8.15 1.87 -25.41
C ILE A 507 -7.18 0.97 -24.64
N TYR A 508 -6.74 -0.12 -25.27
CA TYR A 508 -5.80 -1.05 -24.67
C TYR A 508 -4.47 -0.36 -24.35
N GLY A 509 -3.93 0.44 -25.28
CA GLY A 509 -2.70 1.21 -25.09
C GLY A 509 -2.78 2.15 -23.90
N PHE A 510 -3.87 2.91 -23.78
CA PHE A 510 -4.09 3.86 -22.69
C PHE A 510 -4.15 3.20 -21.31
N PHE A 511 -4.95 2.15 -21.15
CA PHE A 511 -5.09 1.46 -19.86
C PHE A 511 -3.87 0.60 -19.52
N ASN A 512 -3.24 -0.04 -20.51
CA ASN A 512 -2.01 -0.81 -20.29
C ASN A 512 -0.84 0.12 -19.89
N GLN A 513 -0.81 1.36 -20.39
CA GLN A 513 0.12 2.42 -19.96
C GLN A 513 -0.35 3.18 -18.71
N ARG A 514 -1.27 2.61 -17.91
CA ARG A 514 -1.63 3.09 -16.58
C ARG A 514 -2.13 4.55 -16.60
N PHE A 515 -3.05 4.86 -17.51
CA PHE A 515 -3.59 6.21 -17.72
C PHE A 515 -2.52 7.27 -18.06
N LEU A 516 -1.34 6.86 -18.54
CA LEU A 516 -0.21 7.74 -18.82
C LEU A 516 0.29 8.55 -17.61
N VAL A 517 -0.10 8.15 -16.39
CA VAL A 517 0.26 8.89 -15.16
C VAL A 517 1.77 8.94 -14.99
N GLU A 518 2.47 7.84 -15.23
CA GLU A 518 3.93 7.81 -15.15
C GLU A 518 4.61 8.71 -16.18
N PHE A 519 4.07 8.76 -17.40
CA PHE A 519 4.58 9.68 -18.42
C PHE A 519 4.42 11.12 -17.96
N PHE A 520 3.28 11.47 -17.38
CA PHE A 520 3.04 12.80 -16.81
C PHE A 520 4.05 13.13 -15.71
N TYR A 521 4.23 12.23 -14.74
CA TYR A 521 5.18 12.41 -13.63
C TYR A 521 6.62 12.58 -14.12
N ASN A 522 7.08 11.70 -15.00
CA ASN A 522 8.45 11.76 -15.48
C ASN A 522 8.70 13.01 -16.35
N LYS A 523 7.78 13.34 -17.25
CA LYS A 523 7.96 14.46 -18.19
C LYS A 523 7.79 15.83 -17.54
N TYR A 524 6.80 16.02 -16.67
CA TYR A 524 6.47 17.34 -16.14
C TYR A 524 7.06 17.57 -14.75
N ILE A 525 7.07 16.57 -13.87
CA ILE A 525 7.55 16.73 -12.50
C ILE A 525 9.06 16.44 -12.43
N VAL A 526 9.49 15.24 -12.82
CA VAL A 526 10.90 14.84 -12.65
C VAL A 526 11.83 15.69 -13.52
N ASN A 527 11.53 15.85 -14.82
CA ASN A 527 12.38 16.65 -15.70
C ASN A 527 12.46 18.12 -15.28
N SER A 528 11.36 18.74 -14.84
CA SER A 528 11.42 20.14 -14.40
C SER A 528 12.27 20.31 -13.15
N VAL A 529 12.18 19.39 -12.18
CA VAL A 529 13.04 19.41 -10.99
C VAL A 529 14.51 19.22 -11.36
N LEU A 530 14.82 18.31 -12.29
CA LEU A 530 16.20 18.10 -12.78
C LEU A 530 16.72 19.31 -13.55
N GLU A 531 15.89 19.96 -14.37
CA GLU A 531 16.24 21.18 -15.09
C GLU A 531 16.48 22.35 -14.13
N ILE A 532 15.62 22.53 -13.12
CA ILE A 532 15.80 23.55 -12.07
C ILE A 532 17.09 23.28 -11.30
N GLY A 533 17.35 22.03 -10.88
CA GLY A 533 18.60 21.66 -10.22
C GLY A 533 19.84 21.87 -11.09
N GLY A 534 19.73 21.62 -12.40
CA GLY A 534 20.78 21.91 -13.37
C GLY A 534 21.01 23.41 -13.56
N GLN A 535 19.96 24.23 -13.48
CA GLN A 535 20.05 25.68 -13.57
C GLN A 535 20.63 26.29 -12.31
N THR A 536 20.21 25.86 -11.11
CA THR A 536 20.76 26.37 -9.85
C THR A 536 22.26 26.08 -9.76
N THR A 537 22.69 24.86 -10.07
CA THR A 537 24.11 24.50 -10.04
C THR A 537 24.96 25.27 -11.06
N LYS A 538 24.46 25.49 -12.28
CA LYS A 538 25.20 26.21 -13.34
C LYS A 538 25.20 27.72 -13.15
N VAL A 539 24.05 28.30 -12.79
CA VAL A 539 23.85 29.76 -12.75
C VAL A 539 24.15 30.34 -11.38
N LEU A 540 23.75 29.67 -10.30
CA LEU A 540 24.00 30.16 -8.94
C LEU A 540 25.36 29.67 -8.43
N ASP A 541 25.53 28.36 -8.24
CA ASP A 541 26.68 27.81 -7.53
C ASP A 541 28.00 28.06 -8.29
N LYS A 542 28.07 27.63 -9.55
CA LYS A 542 29.24 27.80 -10.42
C LYS A 542 29.23 29.11 -11.23
N GLY A 543 28.15 29.88 -11.12
CA GLY A 543 27.96 31.11 -11.88
C GLY A 543 28.13 32.34 -10.99
N SER A 544 27.03 32.84 -10.43
CA SER A 544 27.02 34.08 -9.64
C SER A 544 27.86 33.98 -8.36
N ILE A 545 27.76 32.87 -7.62
CA ILE A 545 28.51 32.69 -6.37
C ILE A 545 30.02 32.58 -6.65
N GLU A 546 30.42 31.83 -7.66
CA GLU A 546 31.83 31.69 -8.03
C GLU A 546 32.41 33.00 -8.60
N SER A 547 31.63 33.70 -9.44
CA SER A 547 32.03 34.98 -10.05
C SER A 547 32.05 36.16 -9.09
N ILE A 548 31.23 36.18 -8.04
CA ILE A 548 31.32 37.19 -6.96
C ILE A 548 32.36 36.74 -5.92
N GLY A 549 32.44 35.45 -5.65
CA GLY A 549 33.31 34.85 -4.65
C GLY A 549 34.73 34.61 -5.19
N PRO A 550 35.26 33.37 -5.09
CA PRO A 550 36.69 33.11 -5.19
C PRO A 550 37.29 33.51 -6.55
N TYR A 551 36.61 33.23 -7.66
CA TYR A 551 37.11 33.55 -8.99
C TYR A 551 37.09 35.07 -9.24
N GLY A 552 35.98 35.73 -8.89
CA GLY A 552 35.83 37.17 -8.99
C GLY A 552 36.90 37.94 -8.21
N PHE A 553 37.03 37.63 -6.92
CA PHE A 553 38.04 38.24 -6.06
C PHE A 553 39.45 37.97 -6.58
N GLY A 554 39.75 36.75 -7.04
CA GLY A 554 41.05 36.42 -7.63
C GLY A 554 41.38 37.29 -8.85
N VAL A 555 40.42 37.48 -9.76
CA VAL A 555 40.59 38.32 -10.95
C VAL A 555 40.74 39.80 -10.57
N ILE A 556 39.96 40.29 -9.60
CA ILE A 556 40.04 41.68 -9.15
C ILE A 556 41.38 41.96 -8.47
N LEU A 557 41.81 41.11 -7.53
CA LEU A 557 43.07 41.27 -6.81
C LEU A 557 44.28 41.17 -7.74
N THR A 558 44.28 40.24 -8.69
CA THR A 558 45.36 40.14 -9.68
C THR A 558 45.41 41.35 -10.62
N LYS A 559 44.26 41.89 -11.03
CA LYS A 559 44.21 43.15 -11.79
C LYS A 559 44.70 44.33 -10.95
N ALA A 560 44.25 44.47 -9.72
CA ALA A 560 44.69 45.52 -8.80
C ALA A 560 46.19 45.45 -8.54
N SER A 561 46.73 44.25 -8.28
CA SER A 561 48.17 44.01 -8.12
C SER A 561 48.96 44.41 -9.37
N LYS A 562 48.49 44.05 -10.58
CA LYS A 562 49.13 44.49 -11.82
C LYS A 562 49.12 46.01 -11.97
N ILE A 563 48.00 46.68 -11.67
CA ILE A 563 47.90 48.15 -11.71
C ILE A 563 48.88 48.78 -10.72
N ILE A 564 48.92 48.32 -9.47
CA ILE A 564 49.85 48.83 -8.45
C ILE A 564 51.30 48.61 -8.88
N SER A 565 51.64 47.42 -9.40
CA SER A 565 52.99 47.13 -9.89
C SER A 565 53.39 48.01 -11.09
N SER A 566 52.43 48.44 -11.90
CA SER A 566 52.70 49.33 -13.03
C SER A 566 53.00 50.78 -12.62
N LEU A 567 52.75 51.17 -11.37
CA LEU A 567 53.15 52.50 -10.87
C LEU A 567 54.67 52.62 -10.69
N SER A 568 55.37 51.50 -10.46
CA SER A 568 56.83 51.49 -10.38
C SER A 568 57.45 51.45 -11.77
N ASN A 569 57.62 52.63 -12.39
CA ASN A 569 58.19 52.76 -13.73
C ASN A 569 59.72 52.59 -13.80
N GLY A 570 60.40 52.45 -12.66
CA GLY A 570 61.87 52.33 -12.59
C GLY A 570 62.63 53.62 -12.92
N VAL A 571 61.91 54.72 -13.18
CA VAL A 571 62.48 56.04 -13.51
C VAL A 571 62.60 56.87 -12.23
N VAL A 572 63.83 57.15 -11.78
CA VAL A 572 64.13 57.84 -10.51
C VAL A 572 63.45 59.20 -10.39
N THR A 573 63.33 59.94 -11.50
CA THR A 573 62.72 61.27 -11.52
C THR A 573 61.23 61.26 -11.16
N ASN A 574 60.52 60.16 -11.41
CA ASN A 574 59.11 60.03 -11.06
C ASN A 574 58.88 59.66 -9.60
N TYR A 575 59.90 59.11 -8.90
CA TYR A 575 59.82 58.81 -7.47
C TYR A 575 60.15 60.02 -6.58
N ALA A 576 60.73 61.08 -7.16
CA ALA A 576 61.07 62.31 -6.46
C ALA A 576 59.94 63.35 -6.47
N LEU A 577 58.94 63.17 -7.35
CA LEU A 577 57.65 63.87 -7.34
C LEU A 577 56.71 63.17 -6.35
#